data_AF-A0A3M1LMW3-F1
#
_entry.id   AF-A0A3M1LMW3-F1
#
_cell.length_a   1.000
_cell.length_b   1.000
_cell.length_c   1.000
_cell.angle_alpha   90.00
_cell.angle_beta   90.00
_cell.angle_gamma   90.00
#
_symmetry.space_group_name_H-M   'P 1'
#
loop_
_entity.id
_entity.type
_entity.pdbx_description
1 polymer ?
#
loop_
_entity_poly.entity_id
_entity_poly.type
_entity_poly.pdbx_seq_one_letter_code
_entity_poly.pdbx_strand_id
1 'polypeptide(L)'
;MHAHAAQAGRTTALQATVFLALMLAGGVVFFHLLALPMLEAIFRDSLGARIEQVSRWYEWRLVVEANSGGVSARDMDAKEYLFNPMLALAPITLAMGFVLASLVSALLPPRVGLLRKNLEREISQALGRLAEQVYGVAVGSVETLTLADRLRSASLEELGARATEYGTPADELILLQRALQWASGGVRRLFSLPSAVRLYLRNHFTVEYEQAVLGSIYVGAAVLIIIIGLRGLQFIPKERPSLVLFAIALEFVLLIAYAVTLMFSPSQEQPARQSGGLGELFGPVPSVSSPIASVHYAEKLLRMFIAMPPPVRSDDAPNHEQSH
;
A
#
# COMPACT_ATOMS: atom_id res chain seq x y z
N MET A 1 -12.42 -20.15 29.25
CA MET A 1 -12.14 -18.98 28.39
C MET A 1 -10.75 -18.37 28.60
N HIS A 2 -10.23 -18.23 29.83
CA HIS A 2 -8.91 -17.62 30.07
C HIS A 2 -7.69 -18.37 29.47
N ALA A 3 -7.71 -19.71 29.43
CA ALA A 3 -6.61 -20.49 28.84
C ALA A 3 -6.49 -20.32 27.30
N HIS A 4 -7.63 -20.23 26.60
CA HIS A 4 -7.63 -20.03 25.14
C HIS A 4 -7.19 -18.61 24.75
N ALA A 5 -7.54 -17.59 25.53
CA ALA A 5 -7.09 -16.21 25.31
C ALA A 5 -5.56 -16.06 25.51
N ALA A 6 -5.00 -16.69 26.55
CA ALA A 6 -3.56 -16.68 26.79
C ALA A 6 -2.77 -17.42 25.68
N GLN A 7 -3.33 -18.52 25.15
CA GLN A 7 -2.71 -19.29 24.08
C GLN A 7 -2.79 -18.58 22.71
N ALA A 8 -3.88 -17.85 22.45
CA ALA A 8 -4.00 -16.99 21.27
C ALA A 8 -3.04 -15.79 21.31
N GLY A 9 -2.81 -15.20 22.48
CA GLY A 9 -1.83 -14.10 22.65
C GLY A 9 -0.38 -14.55 22.38
N ARG A 10 0.01 -15.73 22.89
CA ARG A 10 1.36 -16.29 22.71
C ARG A 10 1.69 -16.62 21.25
N THR A 11 0.75 -17.17 20.49
CA THR A 11 0.98 -17.48 19.06
C THR A 11 1.14 -16.21 18.23
N THR A 12 0.40 -15.15 18.56
CA THR A 12 0.48 -13.87 17.85
C THR A 12 1.81 -13.16 18.15
N ALA A 13 2.30 -13.21 19.39
CA ALA A 13 3.62 -12.70 19.75
C ALA A 13 4.77 -13.47 19.08
N LEU A 14 4.67 -14.81 19.00
CA LEU A 14 5.65 -15.64 18.30
C LEU A 14 5.70 -15.29 16.80
N GLN A 15 4.55 -15.11 16.16
CA GLN A 15 4.47 -14.73 14.74
C GLN A 15 5.10 -13.36 14.48
N ALA A 16 4.85 -12.39 15.36
CA ALA A 16 5.42 -11.05 15.25
C ALA A 16 6.95 -11.07 15.43
N THR A 17 7.47 -11.84 16.41
CA THR A 17 8.92 -11.96 16.64
C THR A 17 9.63 -12.65 15.49
N VAL A 18 9.05 -13.72 14.94
CA VAL A 18 9.60 -14.40 13.75
C VAL A 18 9.58 -13.46 12.54
N PHE A 19 8.49 -12.71 12.35
CA PHE A 19 8.41 -11.74 11.26
C PHE A 19 9.49 -10.65 11.39
N LEU A 20 9.67 -10.09 12.59
CA LEU A 20 10.72 -9.11 12.85
C LEU A 20 12.12 -9.67 12.61
N ALA A 21 12.38 -10.90 13.05
CA ALA A 21 13.66 -11.58 12.80
C ALA A 21 13.92 -11.77 11.30
N LEU A 22 12.91 -12.19 10.53
CA LEU A 22 12.99 -12.30 9.08
C LEU A 22 13.22 -10.94 8.40
N MET A 23 12.58 -9.88 8.90
CA MET A 23 12.74 -8.52 8.37
C MET A 23 14.17 -8.02 8.56
N LEU A 24 14.71 -8.16 9.76
CA LEU A 24 16.09 -7.76 10.06
C LEU A 24 17.10 -8.61 9.28
N ALA A 25 16.93 -9.93 9.27
CA ALA A 25 17.80 -10.83 8.52
C ALA A 25 17.75 -10.54 7.01
N GLY A 26 16.55 -10.36 6.44
CA GLY A 26 16.37 -10.01 5.03
C GLY A 26 16.98 -8.65 4.68
N GLY A 27 16.85 -7.66 5.56
CA GLY A 27 17.47 -6.35 5.39
C GLY A 27 19.00 -6.41 5.40
N VAL A 28 19.60 -7.17 6.32
CA VAL A 28 21.05 -7.40 6.40
C VAL A 28 21.56 -8.13 5.15
N VAL A 29 20.85 -9.18 4.71
CA VAL A 29 21.18 -9.94 3.50
C VAL A 29 21.12 -9.03 2.27
N PHE A 30 20.06 -8.25 2.11
CA PHE A 30 19.93 -7.29 1.01
C PHE A 30 21.03 -6.23 1.04
N PHE A 31 21.33 -5.68 2.23
CA PHE A 31 22.37 -4.67 2.39
C PHE A 31 23.73 -5.19 1.93
N HIS A 32 24.13 -6.37 2.39
CA HIS A 32 25.44 -6.93 2.07
C HIS A 32 25.55 -7.49 0.66
N LEU A 33 24.52 -8.17 0.15
CA LEU A 33 24.60 -8.85 -1.13
C LEU A 33 24.29 -7.94 -2.32
N LEU A 34 23.51 -6.88 -2.12
CA LEU A 34 23.06 -6.02 -3.21
C LEU A 34 23.40 -4.54 -2.98
N ALA A 35 22.95 -3.96 -1.87
CA ALA A 35 22.98 -2.51 -1.70
C ALA A 35 24.41 -1.96 -1.59
N LEU A 36 25.26 -2.61 -0.78
CA LEU A 36 26.65 -2.24 -0.57
C LEU A 36 27.50 -2.41 -1.85
N PRO A 37 27.54 -3.57 -2.54
CA PRO A 37 28.32 -3.70 -3.77
C PRO A 37 27.84 -2.78 -4.89
N MET A 38 26.52 -2.56 -5.01
CA MET A 38 25.97 -1.61 -5.97
C MET A 38 26.45 -0.19 -5.68
N LEU A 39 26.47 0.21 -4.41
CA LEU A 39 26.91 1.53 -4.01
C LEU A 39 28.42 1.73 -4.20
N GLU A 40 29.24 0.70 -3.92
CA GLU A 40 30.66 0.71 -4.23
C GLU A 40 30.92 0.88 -5.73
N ALA A 41 30.17 0.16 -6.58
CA ALA A 41 30.25 0.29 -8.03
C ALA A 41 29.86 1.71 -8.48
N ILE A 42 28.78 2.28 -7.94
CA ILE A 42 28.36 3.65 -8.26
C ILE A 42 29.46 4.66 -7.88
N PHE A 43 30.02 4.58 -6.66
CA PHE A 43 31.06 5.52 -6.24
C PHE A 43 32.37 5.36 -7.03
N ARG A 44 32.75 4.13 -7.37
CA ARG A 44 33.96 3.86 -8.15
C ARG A 44 33.81 4.29 -9.60
N ASP A 45 32.73 3.90 -10.25
CA ASP A 45 32.55 4.06 -11.70
C ASP A 45 32.02 5.45 -12.06
N SER A 46 31.12 6.02 -11.25
CA SER A 46 30.53 7.34 -11.54
C SER A 46 31.35 8.50 -11.01
N LEU A 47 32.03 8.34 -9.88
CA LEU A 47 32.72 9.45 -9.19
C LEU A 47 34.25 9.30 -9.21
N GLY A 48 34.78 8.17 -9.71
CA GLY A 48 36.22 7.88 -9.67
C GLY A 48 36.78 7.87 -8.25
N ALA A 49 35.92 7.68 -7.25
CA ALA A 49 36.29 7.85 -5.85
C ALA A 49 37.08 6.63 -5.35
N ARG A 50 38.19 6.90 -4.68
CA ARG A 50 38.85 5.86 -3.86
C ARG A 50 38.08 5.73 -2.55
N ILE A 51 37.62 4.51 -2.28
CA ILE A 51 36.84 4.18 -1.08
C ILE A 51 37.80 3.58 -0.06
N GLU A 52 37.97 4.26 1.06
CA GLU A 52 38.75 3.76 2.19
C GLU A 52 37.83 3.54 3.38
N GLN A 53 37.83 2.34 3.94
CA GLN A 53 37.04 2.03 5.12
C GLN A 53 37.77 2.54 6.36
N VAL A 54 37.17 3.53 7.05
CA VAL A 54 37.79 4.20 8.21
C VAL A 54 37.34 3.55 9.53
N SER A 55 36.12 3.02 9.57
CA SER A 55 35.50 2.52 10.81
C SER A 55 34.88 1.13 10.64
N ARG A 56 34.74 0.43 11.78
CA ARG A 56 33.97 -0.83 11.91
C ARG A 56 32.47 -0.64 11.70
N TRP A 57 31.96 0.59 11.76
CA TRP A 57 30.53 0.92 11.62
C TRP A 57 30.13 1.35 10.20
N TYR A 58 30.82 0.81 9.19
CA TYR A 58 30.58 1.13 7.77
C TYR A 58 30.75 2.62 7.45
N GLU A 59 31.73 3.31 8.02
CA GLU A 59 32.10 4.65 7.51
C GLU A 59 33.17 4.53 6.42
N TRP A 60 32.86 5.14 5.29
CA TRP A 60 33.74 5.26 4.14
C TRP A 60 34.29 6.68 4.07
N ARG A 61 35.59 6.79 3.88
CA ARG A 61 36.23 7.99 3.37
C ARG A 61 36.28 7.88 1.86
N LEU A 62 35.59 8.79 1.19
CA LEU A 62 35.61 8.93 -0.26
C LEU A 62 36.61 10.02 -0.60
N VAL A 63 37.71 9.65 -1.25
CA VAL A 63 38.69 10.61 -1.77
C VAL A 63 38.44 10.75 -3.26
N VAL A 64 37.99 11.94 -3.69
CA VAL A 64 37.81 12.27 -5.11
C VAL A 64 39.01 13.09 -5.55
N GLU A 65 39.88 12.49 -6.36
CA GLU A 65 41.03 13.17 -6.96
C GLU A 65 40.52 14.17 -8.02
N ALA A 66 40.77 15.46 -7.82
CA ALA A 66 40.48 16.46 -8.83
C ALA A 66 41.39 16.22 -10.04
N ASN A 67 40.80 16.01 -11.21
CA ASN A 67 41.52 15.77 -12.45
C ASN A 67 42.17 17.08 -12.94
N SER A 68 43.21 17.58 -12.24
CA SER A 68 44.01 18.72 -12.65
C SER A 68 45.40 18.22 -13.10
N GLY A 69 45.71 18.42 -14.38
CA GLY A 69 46.93 17.95 -15.03
C GLY A 69 48.18 18.71 -14.61
N GLY A 70 48.64 18.52 -13.36
CA GLY A 70 49.87 19.11 -12.86
C GLY A 70 50.44 18.36 -11.66
N VAL A 71 51.70 17.94 -11.76
CA VAL A 71 52.43 17.11 -10.78
C VAL A 71 52.55 17.78 -9.39
N SER A 72 52.36 19.10 -9.29
CA SER A 72 52.53 19.87 -8.05
C SER A 72 51.23 20.33 -7.37
N ALA A 73 50.04 19.95 -7.88
CA ALA A 73 48.74 20.28 -7.28
C ALA A 73 48.02 19.03 -6.72
N ARG A 74 48.74 17.92 -6.54
CA ARG A 74 48.17 16.61 -6.19
C ARG A 74 47.60 16.50 -4.76
N ASP A 75 48.09 17.30 -3.82
CA ASP A 75 47.71 17.17 -2.39
C ASP A 75 46.78 18.28 -1.88
N MET A 76 46.52 19.34 -2.65
CA MET A 76 45.83 20.54 -2.14
C MET A 76 44.35 20.67 -2.54
N ASP A 77 43.82 19.81 -3.42
CA ASP A 77 42.45 19.93 -3.93
C ASP A 77 41.64 18.62 -3.91
N ALA A 78 42.15 17.60 -3.21
CA ALA A 78 41.40 16.35 -2.99
C ALA A 78 40.27 16.62 -2.00
N LYS A 79 39.02 16.49 -2.45
CA LYS A 79 37.85 16.62 -1.59
C LYS A 79 37.57 15.29 -0.91
N GLU A 80 37.68 15.30 0.42
CA GLU A 80 37.34 14.16 1.26
C GLU A 80 35.87 14.24 1.70
N TYR A 81 35.14 13.15 1.51
CA TYR A 81 33.78 12.99 2.04
C TYR A 81 33.72 11.81 2.99
N LEU A 82 33.08 12.01 4.15
CA LEU A 82 32.75 10.97 5.11
C LEU A 82 31.33 10.49 4.85
N PHE A 83 31.23 9.27 4.36
CA PHE A 83 29.98 8.67 3.94
C PHE A 83 29.66 7.41 4.74
N ASN A 84 28.46 7.36 5.30
CA ASN A 84 27.96 6.19 6.02
C ASN A 84 26.88 5.49 5.17
N PRO A 85 27.21 4.46 4.37
CA PRO A 85 26.26 3.65 3.60
C PRO A 85 25.12 3.07 4.44
N MET A 86 25.40 2.60 5.64
CA MET A 86 24.39 1.97 6.49
C MET A 86 23.31 2.98 6.87
N LEU A 87 23.69 4.19 7.27
CA LEU A 87 22.75 5.26 7.55
C LEU A 87 22.02 5.71 6.28
N ALA A 88 22.75 5.98 5.20
CA ALA A 88 22.16 6.52 3.96
C ALA A 88 21.11 5.57 3.35
N LEU A 89 21.33 4.25 3.44
CA LEU A 89 20.47 3.23 2.86
C LEU A 89 19.52 2.59 3.88
N ALA A 90 19.49 3.04 5.13
CA ALA A 90 18.65 2.47 6.17
C ALA A 90 17.16 2.36 5.77
N PRO A 91 16.51 3.38 5.16
CA PRO A 91 15.09 3.27 4.80
C PRO A 91 14.84 2.20 3.73
N ILE A 92 15.69 2.13 2.70
CA ILE A 92 15.56 1.17 1.61
C ILE A 92 15.83 -0.26 2.10
N THR A 93 16.85 -0.44 2.95
CA THR A 93 17.20 -1.77 3.51
C THR A 93 16.10 -2.29 4.43
N LEU A 94 15.52 -1.43 5.27
CA LEU A 94 14.36 -1.78 6.09
C LEU A 94 13.14 -2.12 5.24
N ALA A 95 12.85 -1.31 4.20
CA ALA A 95 11.75 -1.57 3.29
C ALA A 95 11.91 -2.90 2.55
N MET A 96 13.10 -3.19 2.02
CA MET A 96 13.37 -4.45 1.34
C MET A 96 13.35 -5.63 2.31
N GLY A 97 13.86 -5.46 3.53
CA GLY A 97 13.73 -6.44 4.61
C GLY A 97 12.26 -6.76 4.89
N PHE A 98 11.39 -5.75 4.95
CA PHE A 98 9.96 -5.94 5.12
C PHE A 98 9.32 -6.70 3.95
N VAL A 99 9.68 -6.38 2.71
CA VAL A 99 9.18 -7.08 1.51
C VAL A 99 9.61 -8.55 1.53
N LEU A 100 10.89 -8.83 1.77
CA LEU A 100 11.41 -10.19 1.85
C LEU A 100 10.75 -10.97 3.00
N ALA A 101 10.61 -10.36 4.18
CA ALA A 101 9.93 -10.97 5.32
C ALA A 101 8.47 -11.26 5.02
N SER A 102 7.77 -10.35 4.32
CA SER A 102 6.38 -10.56 3.88
C SER A 102 6.27 -11.75 2.93
N LEU A 103 7.14 -11.84 1.93
CA LEU A 103 7.16 -12.94 0.98
C LEU A 103 7.43 -14.29 1.66
N VAL A 104 8.44 -14.34 2.54
CA VAL A 104 8.77 -15.56 3.29
C VAL A 104 7.65 -15.93 4.28
N SER A 105 7.10 -14.94 5.00
CA SER A 105 6.02 -15.11 5.98
C SER A 105 4.72 -15.61 5.37
N ALA A 106 4.44 -15.26 4.11
CA ALA A 106 3.30 -15.81 3.37
C ALA A 106 3.46 -17.30 3.02
N LEU A 107 4.70 -17.79 2.87
CA LEU A 107 4.98 -19.19 2.54
C LEU A 107 5.07 -20.09 3.78
N LEU A 108 5.34 -19.51 4.94
CA LEU A 108 5.42 -20.24 6.21
C LEU A 108 4.06 -20.82 6.64
N PRO A 109 4.04 -21.88 7.49
CA PRO A 109 2.81 -22.41 8.04
C PRO A 109 2.05 -21.35 8.87
N PRO A 110 0.71 -21.40 8.94
CA PRO A 110 -0.12 -20.38 9.62
C PRO A 110 0.15 -20.28 11.13
N ARG A 111 0.84 -21.26 11.73
CA ARG A 111 1.30 -21.20 13.12
C ARG A 111 2.44 -20.19 13.33
N VAL A 112 3.27 -19.98 12.30
CA VAL A 112 4.51 -19.19 12.38
C VAL A 112 4.46 -17.95 11.47
N GLY A 113 3.88 -18.08 10.28
CA GLY A 113 3.75 -16.99 9.31
C GLY A 113 2.63 -16.02 9.68
N LEU A 114 3.01 -14.79 10.04
CA LEU A 114 2.07 -13.71 10.33
C LEU A 114 1.22 -13.36 9.09
N LEU A 115 1.88 -13.18 7.94
CA LEU A 115 1.18 -12.82 6.71
C LEU A 115 0.32 -14.00 6.23
N ARG A 116 0.80 -15.24 6.35
CA ARG A 116 0.01 -16.44 6.04
C ARG A 116 -1.35 -16.42 6.76
N LYS A 117 -1.34 -16.20 8.07
CA LYS A 117 -2.55 -16.12 8.90
C LYS A 117 -3.48 -15.00 8.45
N ASN A 118 -2.95 -13.81 8.18
CA ASN A 118 -3.74 -12.66 7.76
C ASN A 118 -4.39 -12.89 6.39
N LEU A 119 -3.66 -13.48 5.44
CA LEU A 119 -4.19 -13.83 4.11
C LEU A 119 -5.29 -14.88 4.20
N GLU A 120 -5.09 -15.97 4.97
CA GLU A 120 -6.13 -17.00 5.16
C GLU A 120 -7.39 -16.44 5.82
N ARG A 121 -7.22 -15.57 6.82
CA ARG A 121 -8.34 -14.87 7.47
C ARG A 121 -9.13 -14.05 6.46
N GLU A 122 -8.47 -13.25 5.63
CA GLU A 122 -9.14 -12.43 4.64
C GLU A 122 -9.85 -13.28 3.57
N ILE A 123 -9.24 -14.37 3.12
CA ILE A 123 -9.88 -15.31 2.19
C ILE A 123 -11.16 -15.88 2.79
N SER A 124 -11.13 -16.28 4.07
CA SER A 124 -12.31 -16.80 4.76
C SER A 124 -13.41 -15.76 4.93
N GLN A 125 -13.05 -14.50 5.19
CA GLN A 125 -14.00 -13.39 5.30
C GLN A 125 -14.60 -12.99 3.95
N ALA A 126 -13.79 -12.96 2.88
CA ALA A 126 -14.28 -12.72 1.52
C ALA A 126 -15.24 -13.82 1.07
N LEU A 127 -14.91 -15.08 1.37
CA LEU A 127 -15.79 -16.22 1.09
C LEU A 127 -17.09 -16.17 1.91
N GLY A 128 -17.03 -15.78 3.18
CA GLY A 128 -18.21 -15.60 4.03
C GLY A 128 -19.16 -14.54 3.48
N ARG A 129 -18.63 -13.37 3.10
CA ARG A 129 -19.41 -12.30 2.45
C ARG A 129 -20.08 -12.77 1.15
N LEU A 130 -19.36 -13.54 0.34
CA LEU A 130 -19.92 -14.10 -0.89
C LEU A 130 -21.02 -15.14 -0.59
N ALA A 131 -20.83 -15.98 0.42
CA ALA A 131 -21.82 -16.97 0.82
C ALA A 131 -23.10 -16.30 1.32
N GLU A 132 -22.99 -15.27 2.15
CA GLU A 132 -24.14 -14.48 2.59
C GLU A 132 -24.88 -13.82 1.41
N GLN A 133 -24.14 -13.33 0.40
CA GLN A 133 -24.74 -12.75 -0.80
C GLN A 133 -25.48 -13.78 -1.67
N VAL A 134 -24.95 -15.01 -1.78
CA VAL A 134 -25.54 -16.07 -2.63
C VAL A 134 -26.72 -16.74 -1.94
N TYR A 135 -26.61 -17.06 -0.65
CA TYR A 135 -27.60 -17.82 0.10
C TYR A 135 -28.56 -16.95 0.91
N GLY A 136 -28.29 -15.64 1.06
CA GLY A 136 -29.19 -14.66 1.68
C GLY A 136 -29.30 -14.71 3.20
N VAL A 137 -28.62 -15.66 3.88
CA VAL A 137 -28.64 -15.85 5.35
C VAL A 137 -27.22 -16.11 5.83
N ALA A 138 -26.93 -15.87 7.12
CA ALA A 138 -25.66 -16.28 7.75
C ALA A 138 -25.46 -17.80 7.58
N VAL A 139 -24.50 -18.14 6.72
CA VAL A 139 -24.27 -19.48 6.20
C VAL A 139 -23.40 -20.30 7.16
N GLY A 140 -23.69 -21.59 7.32
CA GLY A 140 -22.89 -22.49 8.15
C GLY A 140 -21.49 -22.77 7.57
N SER A 141 -20.58 -23.29 8.41
CA SER A 141 -19.22 -23.69 8.00
C SER A 141 -19.21 -24.73 6.87
N VAL A 142 -20.25 -25.58 6.78
CA VAL A 142 -20.36 -26.61 5.73
C VAL A 142 -20.68 -26.00 4.36
N GLU A 143 -21.64 -25.09 4.29
CA GLU A 143 -22.09 -24.44 3.06
C GLU A 143 -21.04 -23.46 2.51
N THR A 144 -20.28 -22.80 3.37
CA THR A 144 -19.09 -22.02 2.97
C THR A 144 -18.00 -22.91 2.37
N LEU A 145 -17.76 -24.10 2.95
CA LEU A 145 -16.81 -25.06 2.40
C LEU A 145 -17.25 -25.64 1.05
N THR A 146 -18.55 -25.92 0.86
CA THR A 146 -19.05 -26.38 -0.44
C THR A 146 -18.95 -25.29 -1.50
N LEU A 147 -19.21 -24.02 -1.14
CA LEU A 147 -18.99 -22.88 -2.03
C LEU A 147 -17.51 -22.74 -2.40
N ALA A 148 -16.60 -22.86 -1.42
CA ALA A 148 -15.16 -22.81 -1.67
C ALA A 148 -14.72 -23.89 -2.65
N ASP A 149 -15.21 -25.13 -2.48
CA ASP A 149 -14.84 -26.24 -3.34
C ASP A 149 -15.37 -26.04 -4.78
N ARG A 150 -16.63 -25.61 -4.90
CA ARG A 150 -17.26 -25.27 -6.18
C ARG A 150 -16.51 -24.17 -6.92
N LEU A 151 -16.08 -23.11 -6.23
CA LEU A 151 -15.31 -22.03 -6.83
C LEU A 151 -13.92 -22.50 -7.24
N ARG A 152 -13.27 -23.30 -6.40
CA ARG A 152 -11.93 -23.83 -6.64
C ARG A 152 -11.86 -24.71 -7.89
N SER A 153 -12.88 -25.52 -8.16
CA SER A 153 -12.92 -26.44 -9.30
C SER A 153 -13.51 -25.83 -10.58
N ALA A 154 -14.09 -24.62 -10.53
CA ALA A 154 -14.75 -24.00 -11.66
C ALA A 154 -13.78 -23.58 -12.78
N SER A 155 -14.19 -23.76 -14.03
CA SER A 155 -13.50 -23.20 -15.20
C SER A 155 -13.68 -21.68 -15.30
N LEU A 156 -12.85 -20.98 -16.08
CA LEU A 156 -12.98 -19.53 -16.28
C LEU A 156 -14.36 -19.14 -16.86
N GLU A 157 -14.90 -19.98 -17.74
CA GLU A 157 -16.22 -19.79 -18.34
C GLU A 157 -17.34 -19.96 -17.29
N GLU A 158 -17.25 -20.99 -16.46
CA GLU A 158 -18.20 -21.19 -15.35
C GLU A 158 -18.13 -20.05 -14.32
N LEU A 159 -16.95 -19.52 -14.04
CA LEU A 159 -16.80 -18.36 -13.15
C LEU A 159 -17.46 -17.13 -13.72
N GLY A 160 -17.38 -16.90 -15.04
CA GLY A 160 -18.09 -15.82 -15.71
C GLY A 160 -19.60 -15.96 -15.59
N ALA A 161 -20.14 -17.16 -15.85
CA ALA A 161 -21.57 -17.43 -15.70
C ALA A 161 -22.05 -17.22 -14.24
N ARG A 162 -21.26 -17.71 -13.27
CA ARG A 162 -21.54 -17.54 -11.84
C ARG A 162 -21.39 -16.10 -11.36
N ALA A 163 -20.50 -15.31 -11.96
CA ALA A 163 -20.37 -13.88 -11.68
C ALA A 163 -21.67 -13.14 -11.98
N THR A 164 -22.28 -13.45 -13.12
CA THR A 164 -23.59 -12.92 -13.50
C THR A 164 -24.69 -13.37 -12.54
N GLU A 165 -24.70 -14.64 -12.14
CA GLU A 165 -25.67 -15.21 -11.19
C GLU A 165 -25.58 -14.57 -9.79
N TYR A 166 -24.36 -14.43 -9.26
CA TYR A 166 -24.12 -13.92 -7.90
C TYR A 166 -24.14 -12.40 -7.83
N GLY A 167 -24.18 -11.72 -8.98
CA GLY A 167 -24.10 -10.26 -9.07
C GLY A 167 -22.78 -9.70 -8.54
N THR A 168 -21.68 -10.42 -8.78
CA THR A 168 -20.31 -10.01 -8.42
C THR A 168 -19.46 -9.89 -9.69
N PRO A 169 -18.45 -9.00 -9.73
CA PRO A 169 -17.59 -8.89 -10.89
C PRO A 169 -16.80 -10.20 -11.11
N ALA A 170 -16.70 -10.66 -12.37
CA ALA A 170 -15.96 -11.87 -12.70
C ALA A 170 -14.50 -11.82 -12.23
N ASP A 171 -13.87 -10.64 -12.28
CA ASP A 171 -12.51 -10.42 -11.80
C ASP A 171 -12.34 -10.70 -10.30
N GLU A 172 -13.36 -10.41 -9.49
CA GLU A 172 -13.32 -10.67 -8.04
C GLU A 172 -13.43 -12.16 -7.74
N LEU A 173 -14.29 -12.88 -8.48
CA LEU A 173 -14.42 -14.33 -8.36
C LEU A 173 -13.16 -15.05 -8.82
N ILE A 174 -12.53 -14.59 -9.91
CA ILE A 174 -11.24 -15.12 -10.38
C ILE A 174 -10.14 -14.86 -9.34
N LEU A 175 -10.09 -13.66 -8.76
CA LEU A 175 -9.14 -13.31 -7.71
C LEU A 175 -9.33 -14.19 -6.46
N LEU A 176 -10.58 -14.38 -6.02
CA LEU A 176 -10.92 -15.22 -4.88
C LEU A 176 -10.60 -16.70 -5.16
N GLN A 177 -10.90 -17.23 -6.34
CA GLN A 177 -10.54 -18.59 -6.73
C GLN A 177 -9.02 -18.82 -6.63
N ARG A 178 -8.22 -17.92 -7.21
CA ARG A 178 -6.75 -18.03 -7.16
C ARG A 178 -6.22 -17.94 -5.72
N ALA A 179 -6.84 -17.11 -4.89
CA ALA A 179 -6.51 -17.03 -3.46
C ALA A 179 -6.88 -18.33 -2.70
N LEU A 180 -8.01 -18.97 -3.03
CA LEU A 180 -8.39 -20.29 -2.48
C LEU A 180 -7.43 -21.41 -2.93
N GLN A 181 -6.97 -21.36 -4.18
CA GLN A 181 -5.93 -22.27 -4.68
C GLN A 181 -4.60 -22.08 -3.97
N TRP A 182 -4.25 -20.84 -3.58
CA TRP A 182 -3.08 -20.55 -2.74
C TRP A 182 -3.23 -21.09 -1.32
N ALA A 183 -4.42 -20.95 -0.71
CA ALA A 183 -4.66 -21.45 0.63
C ALA A 183 -4.52 -22.99 0.70
N SER A 184 -5.03 -23.70 -0.31
CA SER A 184 -5.05 -25.17 -0.35
C SER A 184 -3.86 -25.84 -1.05
N GLY A 185 -3.14 -25.14 -1.94
CA GLY A 185 -2.04 -25.71 -2.71
C GLY A 185 -0.82 -26.06 -1.86
N GLY A 186 0.05 -26.97 -2.30
CA GLY A 186 1.38 -27.19 -1.72
C GLY A 186 2.43 -26.36 -2.46
N VAL A 187 3.10 -26.97 -3.43
CA VAL A 187 4.10 -26.30 -4.31
C VAL A 187 3.48 -25.22 -5.19
N ARG A 188 2.20 -25.38 -5.59
CA ARG A 188 1.46 -24.38 -6.38
C ARG A 188 1.23 -23.05 -5.63
N ARG A 189 1.54 -22.97 -4.33
CA ARG A 189 1.48 -21.73 -3.53
C ARG A 189 2.35 -20.61 -4.08
N LEU A 190 3.52 -20.93 -4.63
CA LEU A 190 4.43 -19.89 -5.11
C LEU A 190 3.83 -19.09 -6.28
N PHE A 191 3.08 -19.75 -7.15
CA PHE A 191 2.49 -19.11 -8.34
C PHE A 191 1.21 -18.31 -8.03
N SER A 192 0.44 -18.69 -7.00
CA SER A 192 -0.82 -18.04 -6.64
C SER A 192 -0.71 -17.03 -5.50
N LEU A 193 0.49 -16.88 -4.91
CA LEU A 193 0.78 -15.89 -3.87
C LEU A 193 0.44 -14.45 -4.27
N PRO A 194 0.73 -13.97 -5.50
CA PRO A 194 0.38 -12.61 -5.91
C PRO A 194 -1.13 -12.35 -5.84
N SER A 195 -1.96 -13.36 -6.11
CA SER A 195 -3.42 -13.23 -6.05
C SER A 195 -3.94 -13.13 -4.62
N ALA A 196 -3.40 -13.95 -3.70
CA ALA A 196 -3.76 -13.88 -2.29
C ALA A 196 -3.34 -12.54 -1.66
N VAL A 197 -2.11 -12.09 -1.94
CA VAL A 197 -1.61 -10.78 -1.48
C VAL A 197 -2.45 -9.66 -2.08
N ARG A 198 -2.77 -9.70 -3.38
CA ARG A 198 -3.62 -8.69 -4.03
C ARG A 198 -5.02 -8.61 -3.40
N LEU A 199 -5.64 -9.76 -3.07
CA LEU A 199 -6.93 -9.79 -2.38
C LEU A 199 -6.85 -9.11 -1.01
N TYR A 200 -5.82 -9.41 -0.23
CA TYR A 200 -5.61 -8.81 1.09
C TYR A 200 -5.31 -7.32 1.03
N LEU A 201 -4.44 -6.91 0.08
CA LEU A 201 -4.11 -5.50 -0.10
C LEU A 201 -5.37 -4.71 -0.43
N ARG A 202 -6.18 -5.20 -1.37
CA ARG A 202 -7.40 -4.53 -1.83
C ARG A 202 -8.52 -4.48 -0.80
N ASN A 203 -8.75 -5.56 -0.06
CA ASN A 203 -9.95 -5.68 0.77
C ASN A 203 -9.76 -5.20 2.21
N HIS A 204 -8.53 -5.24 2.72
CA HIS A 204 -8.24 -4.95 4.12
C HIS A 204 -7.19 -3.86 4.28
N PHE A 205 -6.03 -4.01 3.64
CA PHE A 205 -4.91 -3.10 3.88
C PHE A 205 -5.20 -1.67 3.42
N THR A 206 -5.72 -1.49 2.20
CA THR A 206 -6.02 -0.15 1.68
C THR A 206 -7.12 0.52 2.49
N VAL A 207 -8.18 -0.22 2.84
CA VAL A 207 -9.31 0.33 3.62
C VAL A 207 -8.89 0.76 5.02
N GLU A 208 -8.04 -0.01 5.70
CA GLU A 208 -7.66 0.27 7.10
C GLU A 208 -6.46 1.21 7.22
N TYR A 209 -5.47 1.11 6.32
CA TYR A 209 -4.18 1.79 6.46
C TYR A 209 -3.96 2.95 5.49
N GLU A 210 -4.87 3.25 4.56
CA GLU A 210 -4.70 4.36 3.61
C GLU A 210 -4.40 5.69 4.32
N GLN A 211 -5.17 6.03 5.36
CA GLN A 211 -4.96 7.27 6.12
C GLN A 211 -3.64 7.26 6.90
N ALA A 212 -3.22 6.10 7.40
CA ALA A 212 -1.94 5.96 8.09
C ALA A 212 -0.76 6.12 7.13
N VAL A 213 -0.85 5.54 5.92
CA VAL A 213 0.15 5.69 4.87
C VAL A 213 0.23 7.16 4.44
N LEU A 214 -0.91 7.81 4.18
CA LEU A 214 -0.96 9.23 3.83
C LEU A 214 -0.36 10.13 4.92
N GLY A 215 -0.68 9.86 6.19
CA GLY A 215 -0.05 10.53 7.33
C GLY A 215 1.46 10.33 7.38
N SER A 216 1.94 9.11 7.10
CA SER A 216 3.38 8.80 7.09
C SER A 216 4.15 9.56 6.00
N ILE A 217 3.53 9.82 4.84
CA ILE A 217 4.11 10.65 3.77
C ILE A 217 4.27 12.09 4.26
N TYR A 218 3.26 12.67 4.91
CA TYR A 218 3.38 14.04 5.43
C TYR A 218 4.48 14.17 6.48
N VAL A 219 4.64 13.15 7.33
CA VAL A 219 5.76 13.08 8.27
C VAL A 219 7.10 12.95 7.54
N GLY A 220 7.18 12.11 6.51
CA GLY A 220 8.36 11.96 5.64
C GLY A 220 8.77 13.27 4.99
N ALA A 221 7.81 13.97 4.38
CA ALA A 221 8.02 15.27 3.76
C ALA A 221 8.51 16.32 4.77
N ALA A 222 7.96 16.33 5.99
CA ALA A 222 8.43 17.21 7.06
C ALA A 222 9.89 16.91 7.44
N VAL A 223 10.25 15.63 7.60
CA VAL A 223 11.64 15.18 7.86
C VAL A 223 12.57 15.60 6.72
N LEU A 224 12.16 15.45 5.47
CA LEU A 224 12.92 15.85 4.30
C LEU A 224 13.19 17.36 4.28
N ILE A 225 12.15 18.18 4.49
CA ILE A 225 12.27 19.64 4.56
C ILE A 225 13.21 20.06 5.68
N ILE A 226 13.10 19.45 6.86
CA ILE A 226 13.99 19.75 8.00
C ILE A 226 15.44 19.41 7.64
N ILE A 227 15.72 18.23 7.09
CA ILE A 227 17.09 17.80 6.77
C ILE A 227 17.71 18.68 5.68
N ILE A 228 16.95 19.01 4.63
CA ILE A 228 17.41 19.92 3.57
C ILE A 228 17.58 21.34 4.11
N GLY A 229 16.67 21.81 4.97
CA GLY A 229 16.75 23.11 5.63
C GLY A 229 17.98 23.24 6.53
N LEU A 230 18.24 22.25 7.38
CA LEU A 230 19.43 22.19 8.25
C LEU A 230 20.72 22.15 7.43
N ARG A 231 20.72 21.48 6.28
CA ARG A 231 21.84 21.52 5.33
C ARG A 231 22.03 22.92 4.72
N GLY A 232 20.94 23.58 4.35
CA GLY A 232 20.95 24.95 3.81
C GLY A 232 21.49 25.98 4.80
N LEU A 233 21.20 25.78 6.10
CA LEU A 233 21.74 26.58 7.22
C LEU A 233 23.18 26.21 7.59
N GLN A 234 23.84 25.33 6.82
CA GLN A 234 25.22 24.85 7.04
C GLN A 234 25.46 24.14 8.39
N PHE A 235 24.42 23.71 9.10
CA PHE A 235 24.57 22.92 10.32
C PHE A 235 25.05 21.49 10.03
N ILE A 236 24.76 20.97 8.84
CA ILE A 236 25.26 19.68 8.36
C ILE A 236 26.45 19.93 7.42
N PRO A 237 27.67 19.45 7.75
CA PRO A 237 28.85 19.63 6.90
C PRO A 237 28.63 19.06 5.49
N LYS A 238 29.14 19.74 4.45
CA LYS A 238 29.01 19.30 3.05
C LYS A 238 29.75 17.99 2.79
N GLU A 239 30.70 17.69 3.67
CA GLU A 239 31.57 16.53 3.68
C GLU A 239 30.82 15.28 4.18
N ARG A 240 29.60 15.41 4.73
CA ARG A 240 28.77 14.30 5.26
C ARG A 240 27.40 14.19 4.59
N PRO A 241 27.31 13.70 3.35
CA PRO A 241 26.05 13.66 2.59
C PRO A 241 25.07 12.56 3.04
N SER A 242 25.45 11.68 3.96
CA SER A 242 24.66 10.49 4.35
C SER A 242 23.27 10.81 4.89
N LEU A 243 23.12 11.87 5.68
CA LEU A 243 21.81 12.26 6.25
C LEU A 243 20.83 12.75 5.17
N VAL A 244 21.35 13.44 4.15
CA VAL A 244 20.54 13.93 3.03
C VAL A 244 20.06 12.75 2.19
N LEU A 245 20.95 11.79 1.91
CA LEU A 245 20.60 10.57 1.19
C LEU A 245 19.60 9.71 1.97
N PHE A 246 19.74 9.62 3.30
CA PHE A 246 18.74 8.99 4.15
C PHE A 246 17.36 9.62 3.97
N ALA A 247 17.26 10.96 3.99
CA ALA A 247 15.99 11.66 3.84
C ALA A 247 15.35 11.41 2.47
N ILE A 248 16.15 11.48 1.40
CA ILE A 248 15.68 11.21 0.03
C ILE A 248 15.23 9.74 -0.11
N ALA A 249 16.01 8.81 0.44
CA ALA A 249 15.68 7.38 0.42
C ALA A 249 14.40 7.08 1.19
N LEU A 250 14.19 7.72 2.35
CA LEU A 250 12.97 7.61 3.15
C LEU A 250 11.76 8.10 2.36
N GLU A 251 11.85 9.28 1.75
CA GLU A 251 10.78 9.85 0.93
C GLU A 251 10.44 8.93 -0.24
N PHE A 252 11.45 8.43 -0.95
CA PHE A 252 11.27 7.50 -2.05
C PHE A 252 10.51 6.22 -1.64
N VAL A 253 10.85 5.64 -0.48
CA VAL A 253 10.16 4.47 0.07
C VAL A 253 8.69 4.80 0.40
N LEU A 254 8.43 5.95 1.00
CA LEU A 254 7.07 6.37 1.36
C LEU A 254 6.21 6.63 0.11
N LEU A 255 6.78 7.23 -0.93
CA LEU A 255 6.10 7.43 -2.21
C LEU A 255 5.76 6.10 -2.90
N ILE A 256 6.66 5.12 -2.85
CA ILE A 256 6.36 3.77 -3.34
C ILE A 256 5.23 3.14 -2.52
N ALA A 257 5.29 3.22 -1.19
CA ALA A 257 4.24 2.68 -0.33
C ALA A 257 2.87 3.29 -0.66
N TYR A 258 2.82 4.61 -0.89
CA TYR A 258 1.61 5.30 -1.31
C TYR A 258 1.12 4.85 -2.69
N ALA A 259 2.02 4.76 -3.67
CA ALA A 259 1.68 4.28 -5.01
C ALA A 259 1.10 2.87 -4.98
N VAL A 260 1.66 1.98 -4.15
CA VAL A 260 1.12 0.63 -3.93
C VAL A 260 -0.28 0.70 -3.33
N THR A 261 -0.49 1.50 -2.28
CA THR A 261 -1.82 1.68 -1.68
C THR A 261 -2.85 2.12 -2.73
N LEU A 262 -2.55 3.16 -3.51
CA LEU A 262 -3.46 3.64 -4.56
C LEU A 262 -3.70 2.61 -5.67
N MET A 263 -2.67 1.87 -6.09
CA MET A 263 -2.78 0.86 -7.15
C MET A 263 -3.73 -0.29 -6.76
N PHE A 264 -3.85 -0.59 -5.47
CA PHE A 264 -4.70 -1.66 -4.96
C PHE A 264 -6.00 -1.17 -4.30
N SER A 265 -6.21 0.14 -4.17
CA SER A 265 -7.48 0.66 -3.68
C SER A 265 -8.61 0.23 -4.62
N PRO A 266 -9.74 -0.27 -4.10
CA PRO A 266 -10.87 -0.59 -4.95
C PRO A 266 -11.34 0.69 -5.66
N SER A 267 -11.41 0.66 -6.99
CA SER A 267 -12.04 1.74 -7.75
C SER A 267 -13.47 1.90 -7.22
N GLN A 268 -13.85 3.10 -6.80
CA GLN A 268 -15.23 3.43 -6.41
C GLN A 268 -16.17 3.47 -7.63
N GLU A 269 -16.13 2.45 -8.49
CA GLU A 269 -17.16 2.17 -9.49
C GLU A 269 -18.07 1.05 -8.98
N GLN A 270 -18.64 1.28 -7.79
CA GLN A 270 -20.03 0.89 -7.60
C GLN A 270 -20.88 2.09 -8.06
N PRO A 271 -21.49 2.07 -9.26
CA PRO A 271 -22.78 2.72 -9.36
C PRO A 271 -23.64 2.04 -8.31
N ALA A 272 -23.99 2.80 -7.28
CA ALA A 272 -25.00 2.42 -6.32
C ALA A 272 -26.10 1.68 -7.09
N ARG A 273 -26.42 0.45 -6.67
CA ARG A 273 -27.77 -0.05 -6.88
C ARG A 273 -28.66 1.05 -6.30
N GLN A 274 -29.22 1.88 -7.18
CA GLN A 274 -30.22 2.89 -6.86
C GLN A 274 -31.50 2.14 -6.50
N SER A 275 -31.50 1.55 -5.32
CA SER A 275 -32.69 1.24 -4.54
C SER A 275 -32.71 2.26 -3.41
N GLY A 276 -33.17 3.47 -3.72
CA GLY A 276 -33.15 4.61 -2.80
C GLY A 276 -34.17 5.65 -3.25
N GLY A 277 -35.45 5.28 -3.15
CA GLY A 277 -36.56 6.20 -3.31
C GLY A 277 -36.56 7.24 -2.19
N LEU A 278 -36.80 8.51 -2.57
CA LEU A 278 -37.36 9.69 -1.86
C LEU A 278 -37.01 9.99 -0.38
N GLY A 279 -36.43 9.08 0.40
CA GLY A 279 -36.09 9.24 1.82
C GLY A 279 -34.72 9.88 2.08
N GLU A 280 -33.86 10.00 1.07
CA GLU A 280 -32.56 10.70 1.19
C GLU A 280 -32.70 12.23 1.12
N LEU A 281 -33.90 12.75 0.78
CA LEU A 281 -34.17 14.18 0.68
C LEU A 281 -34.20 14.92 2.04
N PHE A 282 -34.28 14.18 3.16
CA PHE A 282 -34.45 14.75 4.50
C PHE A 282 -33.50 14.19 5.57
N GLY A 283 -32.38 13.57 5.17
CA GLY A 283 -31.35 13.07 6.09
C GLY A 283 -30.41 14.18 6.61
N PRO A 284 -29.85 14.06 7.83
CA PRO A 284 -28.98 15.08 8.41
C PRO A 284 -27.67 15.21 7.62
N VAL A 285 -27.22 16.46 7.46
CA VAL A 285 -26.03 16.88 6.70
C VAL A 285 -24.80 16.06 7.12
N PRO A 286 -24.12 15.35 6.20
CA PRO A 286 -22.85 14.70 6.53
C PRO A 286 -21.75 15.74 6.74
N SER A 287 -21.02 15.58 7.85
CA SER A 287 -19.88 16.43 8.21
C SER A 287 -18.77 16.36 7.15
N VAL A 288 -18.53 17.48 6.49
CA VAL A 288 -17.54 17.68 5.42
C VAL A 288 -16.13 17.58 6.00
N SER A 289 -15.41 16.51 5.68
CA SER A 289 -13.99 16.35 6.05
C SER A 289 -13.08 16.02 4.86
N SER A 290 -13.57 16.15 3.62
CA SER A 290 -12.73 16.05 2.42
C SER A 290 -12.98 17.22 1.45
N PRO A 291 -11.93 17.99 1.07
CA PRO A 291 -12.06 19.12 0.14
C PRO A 291 -12.45 18.70 -1.29
N ILE A 292 -12.35 17.41 -1.63
CA ILE A 292 -12.74 16.88 -2.94
C ILE A 292 -14.26 16.63 -3.00
N ALA A 293 -14.88 16.24 -1.89
CA ALA A 293 -16.33 16.03 -1.80
C ALA A 293 -17.12 17.34 -1.95
N SER A 294 -16.56 18.47 -1.49
CA SER A 294 -17.18 19.78 -1.64
C SER A 294 -17.24 20.27 -3.08
N VAL A 295 -16.27 19.89 -3.92
CA VAL A 295 -16.22 20.33 -5.34
C VAL A 295 -17.30 19.63 -6.16
N HIS A 296 -17.45 18.30 -6.01
CA HIS A 296 -18.50 17.56 -6.72
C HIS A 296 -19.92 17.90 -6.23
N TYR A 297 -20.08 18.19 -4.94
CA TYR A 297 -21.37 18.65 -4.41
C TYR A 297 -21.74 20.04 -4.94
N ALA A 298 -20.79 20.98 -4.97
CA ALA A 298 -21.00 22.31 -5.53
C ALA A 298 -21.32 22.25 -7.03
N GLU A 299 -20.65 21.39 -7.79
CA GLU A 299 -20.92 21.18 -9.22
C GLU A 299 -22.33 20.63 -9.47
N LYS A 300 -22.78 19.69 -8.62
CA LYS A 300 -24.12 19.11 -8.71
C LYS A 300 -25.23 20.12 -8.42
N LEU A 301 -25.02 20.99 -7.42
CA LEU A 301 -25.93 22.10 -7.12
C LEU A 301 -25.98 23.14 -8.25
N LEU A 302 -24.83 23.48 -8.84
CA LEU A 302 -24.74 24.40 -9.97
C LEU A 302 -25.50 23.88 -11.20
N ARG A 303 -25.33 22.59 -11.54
CA ARG A 303 -26.07 21.97 -12.65
C ARG A 303 -27.57 21.95 -12.42
N MET A 304 -28.01 21.71 -11.18
CA MET A 304 -29.43 21.76 -10.83
C MET A 304 -30.02 23.17 -10.94
N PHE A 305 -29.23 24.19 -10.58
CA PHE A 305 -29.65 25.59 -10.70
C PHE A 305 -29.73 26.05 -12.17
N ILE A 306 -28.79 25.62 -13.01
CA ILE A 306 -28.77 25.94 -14.45
C ILE A 306 -29.90 25.22 -15.20
N ALA A 307 -30.29 24.01 -14.77
CA ALA A 307 -31.33 23.22 -15.43
C ALA A 307 -32.76 23.64 -15.08
N MET A 308 -32.96 24.63 -14.21
CA MET A 308 -34.29 25.11 -13.84
C MET A 308 -34.78 26.12 -14.90
N PRO A 309 -35.88 25.84 -15.64
CA PRO A 309 -36.42 26.80 -16.59
C PRO A 309 -36.93 28.05 -15.87
N PRO A 310 -36.82 29.24 -16.49
CA PRO A 310 -37.23 30.49 -15.84
C PRO A 310 -38.73 30.45 -15.51
N PRO A 311 -39.15 31.06 -14.38
CA PRO A 311 -40.55 31.05 -13.98
C PRO A 311 -41.42 31.74 -15.04
N VAL A 312 -42.45 31.02 -15.50
CA VAL A 312 -43.49 31.54 -16.39
C VAL A 312 -44.17 32.72 -15.71
N ARG A 313 -44.13 33.91 -16.32
CA ARG A 313 -44.94 35.05 -15.89
C ARG A 313 -46.42 34.70 -16.07
N SER A 314 -47.15 34.64 -14.97
CA SER A 314 -48.61 34.52 -14.96
C SER A 314 -49.24 35.86 -15.38
N ASP A 315 -49.39 36.11 -16.67
CA ASP A 315 -50.24 37.20 -17.17
C ASP A 315 -51.08 36.85 -18.42
N ASP A 316 -51.05 35.60 -18.88
CA ASP A 316 -51.93 35.16 -19.98
C ASP A 316 -53.03 34.22 -19.44
N ALA A 317 -54.07 34.82 -18.86
CA ALA A 317 -55.34 34.14 -18.59
C ALA A 317 -56.41 34.64 -19.58
N PRO A 318 -56.93 33.80 -20.50
CA PRO A 318 -58.18 34.10 -21.18
C PRO A 318 -59.37 33.63 -20.32
N ASN A 319 -60.23 34.60 -19.98
CA ASN A 319 -61.54 34.41 -19.38
C ASN A 319 -62.39 33.41 -20.18
N HIS A 320 -62.96 32.41 -19.49
CA HIS A 320 -64.24 31.85 -19.90
C HIS A 320 -65.11 31.62 -18.68
N GLU A 321 -66.20 32.40 -18.65
CA GLU A 321 -67.31 32.30 -17.72
C GLU A 321 -67.97 30.91 -17.71
N GLN A 322 -68.43 30.56 -16.51
CA GLN A 322 -69.16 29.36 -16.16
C GLN A 322 -70.56 29.36 -16.81
N SER A 323 -71.00 28.20 -17.27
CA SER A 323 -72.43 27.88 -17.36
C SER A 323 -72.91 27.43 -15.98
N HIS A 324 -73.59 28.33 -15.25
CA HIS A 324 -74.91 28.17 -14.64
C HIS A 324 -75.20 29.27 -13.62
#